data_AF-A0A182M6S1-F1
#
_entry.id   AF-A0A182M6S1-F1
#
_cell.length_a   1.000
_cell.length_b   1.000
_cell.length_c   1.000
_cell.angle_alpha   90.00
_cell.angle_beta   90.00
_cell.angle_gamma   90.00
#
_symmetry.space_group_name_H-M   'P 1'
#
loop_
_entity.id
_entity.type
_entity.pdbx_description
1 polymer ?
#
loop_
_entity_poly.entity_id
_entity_poly.type
_entity_poly.pdbx_seq_one_letter_code
_entity_poly.pdbx_strand_id
1 'polypeptide(L)'
;MNSSLAIFAFMAIALAVAQQPEDSTVLVAGGAGRPSTGGGPVNLEQRTVDQQNQLLATAFARAFPSDTPAEFQPMVVALYVRCQAELDNCADFLWETHLLREYRTCAMTQRRLCTQEMQELQAQLQAMADTNNEQFELSPEEQEVLSQLGY
;
A
#
# COMPACT_ATOMS: atom_id res chain seq x y z
N MET A 1 -34.95 12.91 25.08
CA MET A 1 -34.15 14.15 24.90
C MET A 1 -32.68 13.79 25.05
N ASN A 2 -32.00 13.73 23.90
CA ASN A 2 -30.61 14.04 23.60
C ASN A 2 -29.49 13.51 24.52
N SER A 3 -28.69 12.58 23.99
CA SER A 3 -27.30 12.89 23.59
C SER A 3 -26.63 11.68 22.95
N SER A 4 -26.41 11.80 21.65
CA SER A 4 -25.45 10.98 20.89
C SER A 4 -24.03 11.43 21.24
N LEU A 5 -23.15 10.49 21.57
CA LEU A 5 -21.71 10.71 21.59
C LEU A 5 -21.03 9.47 20.99
N ALA A 6 -20.81 9.56 19.68
CA ALA A 6 -19.77 8.81 19.00
C ALA A 6 -18.41 9.33 19.46
N ILE A 7 -17.44 8.45 19.71
CA ILE A 7 -16.01 8.66 19.43
C ILE A 7 -15.37 7.29 19.26
N PHE A 8 -14.75 7.13 18.09
CA PHE A 8 -13.96 6.00 17.63
C PHE A 8 -12.79 5.69 18.59
N ALA A 9 -12.67 4.43 19.00
CA ALA A 9 -11.47 3.91 19.65
C ALA A 9 -10.72 3.01 18.65
N PHE A 10 -9.85 3.61 17.84
CA PHE A 10 -8.77 2.90 17.15
C PHE A 10 -7.74 2.48 18.23
N MET A 11 -7.85 1.26 18.73
CA MET A 11 -6.88 0.72 19.67
C MET A 11 -5.67 0.17 18.90
N ALA A 12 -4.56 0.87 19.12
CA ALA A 12 -3.21 0.48 18.76
C ALA A 12 -2.85 -0.92 19.29
N ILE A 13 -2.47 -1.82 18.39
CA ILE A 13 -1.61 -2.97 18.69
C ILE A 13 -0.40 -2.88 17.76
N ALA A 14 0.51 -1.98 18.10
CA ALA A 14 1.85 -1.91 17.50
C ALA A 14 2.87 -1.43 18.55
N LEU A 15 2.72 -1.84 19.81
CA LEU A 15 3.70 -1.62 20.87
C LEU A 15 4.08 -2.96 21.51
N ALA A 16 5.04 -3.68 20.91
CA ALA A 16 5.71 -4.79 21.57
C ALA A 16 7.10 -5.18 21.00
N VAL A 17 7.82 -4.29 20.30
CA VAL A 17 9.24 -4.53 19.95
C VAL A 17 10.05 -3.26 20.23
N ALA A 18 10.13 -2.87 21.50
CA ALA A 18 10.99 -1.77 21.96
C ALA A 18 11.54 -2.01 23.38
N GLN A 19 11.75 -3.26 23.78
CA GLN A 19 12.47 -3.59 25.01
C GLN A 19 13.90 -4.06 24.67
N GLN A 20 14.77 -3.10 24.35
CA GLN A 20 16.19 -3.25 24.64
C GLN A 20 16.47 -2.63 26.01
N PRO A 21 17.14 -3.32 26.94
CA PRO A 21 17.83 -2.63 28.03
C PRO A 21 19.14 -2.06 27.50
N GLU A 22 19.26 -0.74 27.54
CA GLU A 22 20.52 -0.01 27.36
C GLU A 22 21.29 0.01 28.68
N ASP A 23 22.57 -0.36 28.63
CA ASP A 23 23.56 0.06 29.63
C ASP A 23 24.88 0.34 28.90
N SER A 24 25.13 1.61 28.58
CA SER A 24 26.47 2.20 28.66
C SER A 24 26.43 3.72 28.53
N THR A 25 26.52 4.33 29.69
CA THR A 25 26.70 5.75 29.97
C THR A 25 28.00 6.28 29.34
N VAL A 26 27.96 7.26 28.43
CA VAL A 26 29.05 8.23 28.24
C VAL A 26 28.50 9.64 27.95
N LEU A 27 28.39 10.40 29.04
CA LEU A 27 28.82 11.79 29.24
C LEU A 27 28.53 12.87 28.17
N VAL A 28 27.61 13.74 28.57
CA VAL A 28 27.38 15.12 28.14
C VAL A 28 28.65 15.97 28.16
N ALA A 29 28.92 16.69 27.06
CA ALA A 29 29.66 17.95 27.08
C ALA A 29 29.28 18.86 25.90
N GLY A 30 28.49 19.90 26.20
CA GLY A 30 28.66 21.28 25.72
C GLY A 30 28.56 21.60 24.22
N GLY A 31 27.59 22.45 23.87
CA GLY A 31 27.70 23.26 22.65
C GLY A 31 26.37 23.83 22.17
N ALA A 32 26.08 25.08 22.53
CA ALA A 32 25.03 25.88 21.92
C ALA A 32 25.25 25.94 20.39
N GLY A 33 24.32 25.36 19.64
CA GLY A 33 24.31 25.36 18.19
C GLY A 33 22.89 25.51 17.68
N ARG A 34 22.70 26.51 16.82
CA ARG A 34 21.50 26.84 16.02
C ARG A 34 20.64 25.63 15.64
N PRO A 35 19.31 25.81 15.43
CA PRO A 35 18.51 24.79 14.79
C PRO A 35 19.01 24.62 13.35
N SER A 36 19.92 23.67 13.17
CA SER A 36 20.21 23.12 11.86
C SER A 36 18.93 22.45 11.40
N THR A 37 18.34 22.98 10.35
CA THR A 37 17.45 22.22 9.46
C THR A 37 18.18 20.94 9.08
N GLY A 38 17.94 19.88 9.83
CA GLY A 38 18.58 18.58 9.72
C GLY A 38 18.14 17.83 8.46
N GLY A 39 18.36 18.42 7.30
CA GLY A 39 18.51 17.69 6.05
C GLY A 39 19.94 17.18 5.98
N GLY A 40 20.26 16.15 6.76
CA GLY A 40 21.49 15.39 6.55
C GLY A 40 21.51 14.82 5.13
N PRO A 41 22.68 14.57 4.54
CA PRO A 41 22.75 13.94 3.23
C PRO A 41 22.05 12.58 3.31
N VAL A 42 20.83 12.49 2.75
CA VAL A 42 20.08 11.23 2.69
C VAL A 42 20.99 10.22 1.99
N ASN A 43 21.30 9.11 2.68
CA ASN A 43 22.16 8.05 2.16
C ASN A 43 21.66 7.66 0.75
N LEU A 44 22.57 7.45 -0.20
CA LEU A 44 22.23 7.07 -1.58
C LEU A 44 21.34 5.82 -1.61
N GLU A 45 21.60 4.88 -0.70
CA GLU A 45 20.82 3.67 -0.50
C GLU A 45 19.37 4.03 -0.12
N GLN A 46 19.17 4.91 0.86
CA GLN A 46 17.84 5.31 1.33
C GLN A 46 17.04 5.98 0.22
N ARG A 47 17.68 6.91 -0.52
CA ARG A 47 17.05 7.53 -1.69
C ARG A 47 16.65 6.51 -2.76
N THR A 48 17.45 5.46 -2.94
CA THR A 48 17.15 4.42 -3.93
C THR A 48 15.96 3.59 -3.47
N VAL A 49 15.89 3.24 -2.18
CA VAL A 49 14.76 2.50 -1.58
C VAL A 49 13.46 3.32 -1.67
N ASP A 50 13.50 4.58 -1.23
CA ASP A 50 12.36 5.49 -1.29
C ASP A 50 11.82 5.64 -2.73
N GLN A 51 12.73 5.76 -3.70
CA GLN A 51 12.35 5.85 -5.11
C GLN A 51 11.63 4.58 -5.59
N GLN A 52 12.07 3.38 -5.21
CA GLN A 52 11.39 2.15 -5.62
C GLN A 52 10.01 2.03 -4.99
N ASN A 53 9.88 2.37 -3.70
CA ASN A 53 8.60 2.36 -3.00
C ASN A 53 7.62 3.39 -3.57
N GLN A 54 8.09 4.60 -3.92
CA GLN A 54 7.27 5.60 -4.58
C GLN A 54 6.78 5.14 -5.95
N LEU A 55 7.64 4.47 -6.72
CA LEU A 55 7.28 3.92 -8.02
C LEU A 55 6.25 2.79 -7.91
N LEU A 56 6.33 1.95 -6.87
CA LEU A 56 5.31 0.95 -6.55
C LEU A 56 3.98 1.61 -6.23
N ALA A 57 3.95 2.54 -5.28
CA ALA A 57 2.74 3.26 -4.89
C ALA A 57 2.07 3.96 -6.07
N THR A 58 2.87 4.61 -6.93
CA THR A 58 2.36 5.28 -8.14
C THR A 58 1.78 4.28 -9.14
N ALA A 59 2.37 3.10 -9.29
CA ALA A 59 1.84 2.06 -10.17
C ALA A 59 0.47 1.57 -9.67
N PHE A 60 0.34 1.29 -8.36
CA PHE A 60 -0.92 0.87 -7.77
C PHE A 60 -2.01 1.93 -7.90
N ALA A 61 -1.71 3.19 -7.60
CA ALA A 61 -2.67 4.28 -7.75
C ALA A 61 -3.18 4.46 -9.19
N ARG A 62 -2.37 4.10 -10.20
CA ARG A 62 -2.78 4.11 -11.61
C ARG A 62 -3.61 2.90 -12.00
N ALA A 63 -3.28 1.73 -11.48
CA ALA A 63 -3.97 0.49 -11.82
C ALA A 63 -5.30 0.34 -11.07
N PHE A 64 -5.35 0.82 -9.84
CA PHE A 64 -6.50 0.75 -8.95
C PHE A 64 -6.81 2.17 -8.44
N PRO A 65 -7.56 2.95 -9.23
CA PRO A 65 -7.92 4.32 -8.86
C PRO A 65 -8.90 4.36 -7.68
N SER A 66 -9.13 5.55 -7.12
CA SER A 66 -9.95 5.75 -5.91
C SER A 66 -11.42 5.33 -6.06
N ASP A 67 -11.91 5.24 -7.30
CA ASP A 67 -13.24 4.76 -7.67
C ASP A 67 -13.33 3.23 -7.82
N THR A 68 -12.24 2.49 -7.58
CA THR A 68 -12.28 1.02 -7.49
C THR A 68 -13.32 0.61 -6.44
N PRO A 69 -14.30 -0.25 -6.79
CA PRO A 69 -15.38 -0.65 -5.88
C PRO A 69 -14.88 -1.13 -4.52
N ALA A 70 -15.59 -0.75 -3.45
CA ALA A 70 -15.17 -0.97 -2.08
C ALA A 70 -15.01 -2.47 -1.73
N GLU A 71 -15.81 -3.33 -2.37
CA GLU A 71 -15.75 -4.78 -2.25
C GLU A 71 -14.43 -5.37 -2.77
N PHE A 72 -13.74 -4.68 -3.69
CA PHE A 72 -12.47 -5.13 -4.27
C PHE A 72 -11.25 -4.51 -3.59
N GLN A 73 -11.42 -3.45 -2.80
CA GLN A 73 -10.34 -2.79 -2.06
C GLN A 73 -9.49 -3.74 -1.19
N PRO A 74 -10.06 -4.72 -0.47
CA PRO A 74 -9.25 -5.66 0.31
C PRO A 74 -8.25 -6.45 -0.52
N MET A 75 -8.63 -6.85 -1.75
CA MET A 75 -7.75 -7.60 -2.66
C MET A 75 -6.61 -6.71 -3.18
N VAL A 76 -6.94 -5.47 -3.56
CA VAL A 76 -5.94 -4.48 -4.00
C VAL A 76 -4.93 -4.19 -2.90
N VAL A 77 -5.40 -3.95 -1.67
CA VAL A 77 -4.54 -3.68 -0.51
C VAL A 77 -3.67 -4.88 -0.18
N ALA A 78 -4.22 -6.10 -0.20
CA ALA A 78 -3.46 -7.32 0.05
C ALA A 78 -2.31 -7.48 -0.96
N LEU A 79 -2.58 -7.24 -2.25
CA LEU A 79 -1.55 -7.28 -3.29
C LEU A 79 -0.49 -6.18 -3.08
N TYR A 80 -0.91 -4.96 -2.74
CA TYR A 80 0.01 -3.85 -2.46
C TYR A 80 0.96 -4.17 -1.31
N VAL A 81 0.43 -4.66 -0.17
CA VAL A 81 1.22 -5.00 1.01
C VAL A 81 2.19 -6.14 0.70
N ARG A 82 1.77 -7.16 -0.05
CA ARG A 82 2.68 -8.23 -0.48
C ARG A 82 3.83 -7.67 -1.32
N CYS A 83 3.52 -6.86 -2.32
CA CYS A 83 4.51 -6.25 -3.19
C CYS A 83 5.48 -5.31 -2.45
N GLN A 84 4.98 -4.59 -1.45
CA GLN A 84 5.80 -3.76 -0.59
C GLN A 84 6.74 -4.60 0.27
N ALA A 85 6.23 -5.67 0.90
CA ALA A 85 7.05 -6.58 1.70
C ALA A 85 8.20 -7.21 0.90
N GLU A 86 7.97 -7.57 -0.37
CA GLU A 86 9.03 -8.07 -1.25
C GLU A 86 10.11 -7.02 -1.55
N LEU A 87 9.73 -5.74 -1.69
CA LEU A 87 10.70 -4.64 -1.84
C LEU A 87 11.44 -4.34 -0.54
N ASP A 88 10.76 -4.44 0.60
CA ASP A 88 11.36 -4.26 1.91
C ASP A 88 12.36 -5.38 2.21
N ASN A 89 12.06 -6.64 1.84
CA ASN A 89 13.02 -7.75 1.91
C ASN A 89 14.28 -7.49 1.06
N CYS A 90 14.12 -6.93 -0.15
CA CYS A 90 15.28 -6.50 -0.95
C CYS A 90 16.07 -5.40 -0.23
N ALA A 91 15.39 -4.46 0.43
CA ALA A 91 16.02 -3.37 1.16
C ALA A 91 16.74 -3.87 2.42
N ASP A 92 16.19 -4.84 3.15
CA ASP A 92 16.85 -5.48 4.29
C ASP A 92 18.17 -6.12 3.86
N PHE A 93 18.18 -6.83 2.73
CA PHE A 93 19.42 -7.34 2.14
C PHE A 93 20.41 -6.22 1.79
N LEU A 94 19.94 -5.08 1.27
CA LEU A 94 20.78 -3.90 1.03
C LEU A 94 21.41 -3.39 2.32
N TRP A 95 20.63 -3.30 3.40
CA TRP A 95 21.10 -2.79 4.69
C TRP A 95 22.10 -3.72 5.38
N GLU A 96 21.97 -5.03 5.17
CA GLU A 96 22.91 -6.02 5.69
C GLU A 96 24.22 -6.08 4.90
N THR A 97 24.16 -5.87 3.57
CA THR A 97 25.29 -6.16 2.68
C THR A 97 25.93 -4.94 2.02
N HIS A 98 25.23 -3.80 2.00
CA HIS A 98 25.59 -2.59 1.25
C HIS A 98 25.78 -2.81 -0.27
N LEU A 99 25.18 -3.88 -0.81
CA LEU A 99 25.28 -4.26 -2.21
C LEU A 99 24.19 -3.60 -3.06
N LEU A 100 24.42 -2.34 -3.43
CA LEU A 100 23.45 -1.50 -4.13
C LEU A 100 23.06 -2.02 -5.53
N ARG A 101 23.97 -2.71 -6.23
CA ARG A 101 23.68 -3.25 -7.56
C ARG A 101 22.69 -4.41 -7.47
N GLU A 102 22.92 -5.30 -6.52
CA GLU A 102 22.14 -6.48 -6.22
C GLU A 102 20.75 -6.07 -5.74
N TYR A 103 20.66 -5.07 -4.87
CA TYR A 103 19.40 -4.43 -4.50
C TYR A 103 18.60 -3.96 -5.73
N ARG A 104 19.23 -3.19 -6.63
CA ARG A 104 18.55 -2.68 -7.84
C ARG A 104 18.02 -3.82 -8.72
N THR A 105 18.77 -4.91 -8.85
CA THR A 105 18.34 -6.10 -9.59
C THR A 105 17.16 -6.80 -8.90
N CYS A 106 17.21 -6.94 -7.58
CA CYS A 106 16.11 -7.49 -6.77
C CYS A 106 14.84 -6.64 -6.93
N ALA A 107 14.93 -5.34 -6.66
CA ALA A 107 13.79 -4.42 -6.74
C ALA A 107 13.17 -4.35 -8.15
N MET A 108 14.00 -4.33 -9.20
CA MET A 108 13.50 -4.35 -10.59
C MET A 108 12.76 -5.65 -10.93
N THR A 109 13.25 -6.78 -10.44
CA THR A 109 12.61 -8.09 -10.63
C THR A 109 11.28 -8.13 -9.90
N GLN A 110 11.26 -7.75 -8.63
CA GLN A 110 10.03 -7.74 -7.83
C GLN A 110 8.98 -6.80 -8.40
N ARG A 111 9.38 -5.61 -8.86
CA ARG A 111 8.44 -4.68 -9.51
C ARG A 111 7.84 -5.24 -10.81
N ARG A 112 8.59 -6.03 -11.58
CA ARG A 112 8.06 -6.68 -12.78
C ARG A 112 7.02 -7.74 -12.42
N LEU A 113 7.32 -8.57 -11.42
CA LEU A 113 6.38 -9.57 -10.92
C LEU A 113 5.11 -8.91 -10.40
N CYS A 114 5.24 -7.91 -9.53
CA CYS A 114 4.11 -7.12 -9.05
C CYS A 114 3.29 -6.49 -10.18
N THR A 115 3.92 -6.00 -11.24
CA THR A 115 3.18 -5.45 -12.39
C THR A 115 2.34 -6.52 -13.09
N GLN A 116 2.84 -7.76 -13.19
CA GLN A 116 2.08 -8.88 -13.77
C GLN A 116 0.89 -9.23 -12.87
N GLU A 117 1.11 -9.37 -11.57
CA GLU A 117 0.05 -9.67 -10.60
C GLU A 117 -1.03 -8.58 -10.56
N MET A 118 -0.64 -7.31 -10.70
CA MET A 118 -1.60 -6.20 -10.83
C MET A 118 -2.46 -6.33 -12.08
N GLN A 119 -1.87 -6.68 -13.23
CA GLN A 119 -2.61 -6.89 -14.48
C GLN A 119 -3.56 -8.08 -14.37
N GLU A 120 -3.13 -9.17 -13.74
CA GLU A 120 -3.96 -10.33 -13.47
C GLU A 120 -5.14 -9.99 -12.56
N LEU A 121 -4.90 -9.25 -11.48
CA LEU A 121 -5.97 -8.79 -10.59
C LEU A 121 -6.94 -7.86 -11.34
N GLN A 122 -6.45 -6.90 -12.12
CA GLN A 122 -7.32 -6.04 -12.94
C GLN A 122 -8.21 -6.85 -13.88
N ALA A 123 -7.66 -7.85 -14.57
CA ALA A 123 -8.43 -8.72 -15.45
C ALA A 123 -9.49 -9.53 -14.69
N GLN A 124 -9.15 -10.03 -13.50
CA GLN A 124 -10.12 -10.74 -12.63
C GLN A 124 -11.23 -9.82 -12.14
N LEU A 125 -10.91 -8.60 -11.70
CA LEU A 125 -11.91 -7.62 -11.26
C LEU A 125 -12.86 -7.24 -12.40
N GLN A 126 -12.33 -7.03 -13.61
CA GLN A 126 -13.16 -6.74 -14.78
C GLN A 126 -14.09 -7.89 -15.10
N ALA A 127 -13.60 -9.14 -15.10
CA ALA A 127 -14.43 -10.32 -15.36
C ALA A 127 -15.57 -10.47 -14.34
N MET A 128 -15.30 -10.20 -13.06
CA MET A 128 -16.33 -10.23 -12.01
C MET A 128 -17.35 -9.09 -12.16
N ALA A 129 -16.92 -7.91 -12.59
CA ALA A 129 -17.82 -6.80 -12.89
C ALA A 129 -18.74 -7.10 -14.09
N ASP A 130 -18.19 -7.70 -15.14
CA ASP A 130 -18.94 -8.07 -16.34
C ASP A 130 -20.00 -9.15 -16.05
N THR A 131 -19.64 -10.19 -15.28
CA THR A 131 -20.59 -11.24 -14.87
C THR A 131 -21.73 -10.68 -14.01
N ASN A 132 -21.46 -9.69 -13.16
CA ASN A 132 -22.50 -9.04 -12.37
C ASN A 132 -23.43 -8.21 -13.28
N ASN A 133 -22.91 -7.52 -14.30
CA ASN A 133 -23.75 -6.75 -15.23
C ASN A 133 -24.65 -7.65 -16.08
N GLU A 134 -24.18 -8.81 -16.54
CA GLU A 134 -24.98 -9.79 -17.28
C GLU A 134 -26.16 -10.33 -16.44
N GLN A 135 -26.05 -10.37 -15.11
CA GLN A 135 -27.15 -10.78 -14.23
C GLN A 135 -28.23 -9.69 -14.01
N PHE A 136 -27.94 -8.44 -14.36
CA PHE A 136 -28.87 -7.31 -14.21
C PHE A 136 -29.49 -6.83 -15.52
N GLU A 137 -29.13 -7.41 -16.67
CA GLU A 137 -29.87 -7.20 -17.91
C GLU A 137 -31.21 -7.96 -17.82
N LEU A 138 -32.28 -7.22 -17.45
CA LEU A 138 -33.66 -7.71 -17.55
C LEU A 138 -33.89 -8.24 -18.96
N SER A 139 -34.47 -9.43 -19.06
CA SER A 139 -34.90 -9.93 -20.37
C SER A 139 -35.91 -8.95 -20.98
N PRO A 140 -36.03 -8.90 -22.33
CA PRO A 140 -37.00 -8.02 -23.00
C PRO A 140 -38.43 -8.19 -22.44
N GLU A 141 -38.73 -9.40 -22.00
CA GLU A 141 -40.02 -9.80 -21.41
C GLU A 141 -40.21 -9.21 -19.99
N GLU A 142 -39.18 -9.22 -19.15
CA GLU A 142 -39.24 -8.62 -17.81
C GLU A 142 -39.30 -7.09 -17.87
N GLN A 143 -38.69 -6.49 -18.89
CA GLN A 143 -38.75 -5.06 -19.15
C GLN A 143 -40.15 -4.61 -19.58
N GLU A 144 -40.84 -5.44 -20.37
CA GLU A 144 -42.24 -5.21 -20.76
C GLU A 144 -43.18 -5.33 -19.55
N VAL A 145 -43.01 -6.33 -18.69
CA VAL A 145 -43.79 -6.49 -17.45
C VAL A 145 -43.62 -5.31 -16.51
N LEU A 146 -42.39 -4.81 -16.33
CA LEU A 146 -42.14 -3.62 -15.51
C LEU A 146 -42.77 -2.36 -16.11
N SER A 147 -42.78 -2.21 -17.45
CA SER A 147 -43.46 -1.09 -18.11
C SER A 147 -44.99 -1.13 -17.97
N GLN A 148 -45.57 -2.33 -17.89
CA GLN A 148 -47.01 -2.53 -17.68
C GLN A 148 -47.43 -2.30 -16.22
N LEU A 149 -46.49 -2.37 -15.28
CA LEU A 149 -46.70 -2.10 -13.84
C LEU A 149 -46.44 -0.64 -13.44
N GLY A 150 -46.05 0.22 -14.37
CA GLY A 150 -45.87 1.66 -14.14
C GLY A 150 -47.20 2.43 -14.07
N TYR A 151 -47.45 3.09 -12.94
CA TYR A 151 -48.43 4.18 -12.81
C TYR A 151 -48.01 5.42 -13.61
#